data_AF-A0A7M2Z1V7-F1
#
_entry.id   AF-A0A7M2Z1V7-F1
#
_cell.length_a   1.000
_cell.length_b   1.000
_cell.length_c   1.000
_cell.angle_alpha   90.00
_cell.angle_beta   90.00
_cell.angle_gamma   90.00
#
_symmetry.space_group_name_H-M   'P 1'
#
loop_
_entity.id
_entity.type
_entity.pdbx_description
1 polymer ?
#
loop_
_entity_poly.entity_id
_entity_poly.type
_entity_poly.pdbx_seq_one_letter_code
_entity_poly.pdbx_strand_id
1 'polypeptide(L)'
;MAEERAVQALLESLVEAWNSHDATAFAACFADDADFTNVFGMEAKGRDAIERFHAPVFRTMFKDSCLSATATRVRFLRPDVAAVDMRWEMTGARDPRGHEWPLRRGLINLVLTRERGGWSIAVMHNMDLPPEELAEGQAALQRQEA
;
A
#
# COMPACT_ATOMS: atom_id res chain seq x y z
N MET A 1 6.10 15.77 -13.72
CA MET A 1 7.37 16.42 -13.32
C MET A 1 7.40 16.88 -11.85
N ALA A 2 6.77 17.98 -11.42
CA ALA A 2 6.80 18.40 -10.00
C ALA A 2 5.78 17.63 -9.13
N GLU A 3 4.51 17.60 -9.54
CA GLU A 3 3.46 16.87 -8.83
C GLU A 3 3.74 15.37 -8.73
N GLU A 4 4.25 14.79 -9.80
CA GLU A 4 4.65 13.39 -9.84
C GLU A 4 5.75 13.06 -8.84
N ARG A 5 6.73 13.97 -8.64
CA ARG A 5 7.73 13.81 -7.58
C ARG A 5 7.13 13.92 -6.19
N ALA A 6 6.17 14.81 -5.99
CA ALA A 6 5.48 14.93 -4.70
C ALA A 6 4.66 13.68 -4.38
N VAL A 7 3.99 13.09 -5.38
CA VAL A 7 3.33 11.79 -5.26
C VAL A 7 4.33 10.69 -4.93
N GLN A 8 5.45 10.61 -5.66
CA GLN A 8 6.51 9.62 -5.37
C GLN A 8 7.07 9.76 -3.94
N ALA A 9 7.34 11.00 -3.49
CA ALA A 9 7.82 11.25 -2.13
C ALA A 9 6.83 10.80 -1.04
N LEU A 10 5.52 10.92 -1.29
CA LEU A 10 4.49 10.40 -0.39
C LEU A 10 4.53 8.87 -0.33
N LEU A 11 4.74 8.18 -1.46
CA LEU A 11 4.86 6.72 -1.49
C LEU A 11 6.15 6.24 -0.80
N GLU A 12 7.25 6.95 -0.99
CA GLU A 12 8.51 6.70 -0.29
C GLU A 12 8.32 6.85 1.23
N SER A 13 7.64 7.91 1.68
CA SER A 13 7.31 8.13 3.09
C SER A 13 6.43 7.00 3.66
N LEU A 14 5.47 6.50 2.87
CA LEU A 14 4.62 5.37 3.26
C LEU A 14 5.45 4.09 3.49
N VAL A 15 6.38 3.79 2.58
CA VAL A 15 7.28 2.62 2.69
C VAL A 15 8.27 2.79 3.84
N GLU A 16 8.84 3.98 4.02
CA GLU A 16 9.74 4.29 5.12
C GLU A 16 9.05 4.13 6.48
N ALA A 17 7.83 4.68 6.63
CA ALA A 17 7.04 4.54 7.84
C ALA A 17 6.67 3.08 8.15
N TRP A 18 6.38 2.28 7.12
CA TRP A 18 6.19 0.85 7.29
C TRP A 18 7.45 0.17 7.85
N ASN A 19 8.59 0.45 7.23
CA ASN A 19 9.88 -0.18 7.56
C ASN A 19 10.49 0.32 8.87
N SER A 20 10.09 1.49 9.36
CA SER A 20 10.39 1.97 10.71
C SER A 20 9.39 1.48 11.76
N HIS A 21 8.33 0.78 11.33
CA HIS A 21 7.25 0.27 12.19
C HIS A 21 6.53 1.39 12.97
N ASP A 22 6.49 2.57 12.39
CA ASP A 22 5.89 3.77 12.97
C ASP A 22 4.46 3.97 12.45
N ALA A 23 3.49 3.58 13.27
CA ALA A 23 2.08 3.70 12.94
C ALA A 23 1.62 5.15 12.79
N THR A 24 2.22 6.08 13.53
CA THR A 24 1.89 7.50 13.48
C THR A 24 2.40 8.11 12.17
N ALA A 25 3.66 7.83 11.79
CA ALA A 25 4.20 8.26 10.50
C ALA A 25 3.47 7.62 9.31
N PHE A 26 3.07 6.36 9.44
CA PHE A 26 2.30 5.66 8.41
C PHE A 26 0.94 6.33 8.22
N ALA A 27 0.21 6.60 9.31
CA ALA A 27 -1.08 7.27 9.27
C ALA A 27 -0.97 8.72 8.76
N ALA A 28 0.14 9.42 9.03
CA ALA A 28 0.36 10.79 8.52
C ALA A 28 0.35 10.89 6.98
N CYS A 29 0.56 9.78 6.26
CA CYS A 29 0.45 9.74 4.80
C CYS A 29 -1.01 9.80 4.30
N PHE A 30 -1.99 9.57 5.18
CA PHE A 30 -3.41 9.51 4.86
C PHE A 30 -4.12 10.84 5.13
N ALA A 31 -5.16 11.12 4.35
CA ALA A 31 -6.11 12.19 4.63
C ALA A 31 -6.84 11.95 5.97
N ASP A 32 -7.34 13.02 6.58
CA ASP A 32 -8.00 12.95 7.89
C ASP A 32 -9.22 12.00 7.86
N ASP A 33 -9.90 11.92 6.71
CA ASP A 33 -11.11 11.13 6.45
C ASP A 33 -10.86 9.91 5.53
N ALA A 34 -9.62 9.46 5.38
CA ALA A 34 -9.28 8.41 4.41
C ALA A 34 -9.97 7.05 4.65
N ASP A 35 -10.30 6.35 3.57
CA ASP A 35 -10.76 4.96 3.61
C ASP A 35 -9.58 4.00 3.35
N PHE A 36 -9.36 3.04 4.25
CA PHE A 36 -8.32 2.03 4.14
C PHE A 36 -8.92 0.62 4.17
N THR A 37 -8.43 -0.26 3.30
CA THR A 37 -8.72 -1.70 3.32
C THR A 37 -7.44 -2.52 3.19
N ASN A 38 -7.21 -3.45 4.13
CA ASN A 38 -6.06 -4.35 4.08
C ASN A 38 -6.30 -5.58 3.19
N VAL A 39 -5.28 -6.44 3.07
CA VAL A 39 -5.32 -7.68 2.28
C VAL A 39 -6.37 -8.71 2.73
N PHE A 40 -6.92 -8.56 3.94
CA PHE A 40 -7.97 -9.43 4.49
C PHE A 40 -9.38 -8.84 4.31
N GLY A 41 -9.51 -7.67 3.67
CA GLY A 41 -10.79 -6.96 3.55
C GLY A 41 -11.22 -6.27 4.85
N MET A 42 -10.32 -6.11 5.82
CA MET A 42 -10.60 -5.35 7.04
C MET A 42 -10.40 -3.85 6.77
N GLU A 43 -11.28 -3.04 7.34
CA GLU A 43 -11.36 -1.62 7.05
C GLU A 43 -10.99 -0.74 8.26
N ALA A 44 -10.46 0.45 7.96
CA ALA A 44 -10.32 1.55 8.92
C ALA A 44 -10.67 2.87 8.21
N LYS A 45 -11.37 3.77 8.92
CA LYS A 45 -11.83 5.05 8.37
C LYS A 45 -11.30 6.23 9.17
N GLY A 46 -10.63 7.13 8.46
CA GLY A 46 -9.95 8.29 9.00
C GLY A 46 -8.56 7.98 9.57
N ARG A 47 -7.68 8.98 9.55
CA ARG A 47 -6.27 8.87 9.95
C ARG A 47 -6.09 8.19 11.30
N ASP A 48 -6.82 8.64 12.32
CA ASP A 48 -6.70 8.12 13.68
C ASP A 48 -7.07 6.63 13.79
N ALA A 49 -8.04 6.17 13.00
CA ALA A 49 -8.43 4.77 12.99
C ALA A 49 -7.36 3.91 12.29
N ILE A 50 -6.78 4.43 11.21
CA ILE A 50 -5.69 3.78 10.47
C ILE A 50 -4.45 3.63 11.37
N GLU A 51 -4.10 4.65 12.15
CA GLU A 51 -3.01 4.56 13.14
C GLU A 51 -3.27 3.45 14.16
N ARG A 52 -4.45 3.47 14.81
CA ARG A 52 -4.82 2.44 15.80
C ARG A 52 -4.86 1.04 15.20
N PHE A 53 -5.23 0.93 13.93
CA PHE A 53 -5.25 -0.33 13.20
C PHE A 53 -3.84 -0.90 12.98
N HIS A 54 -2.87 -0.05 12.63
CA HIS A 54 -1.50 -0.48 12.31
C HIS A 54 -0.60 -0.64 13.54
N ALA A 55 -0.83 0.13 14.61
CA ALA A 55 -0.03 0.08 15.84
C ALA A 55 0.20 -1.34 16.42
N PRO A 56 -0.82 -2.21 16.58
CA PRO A 56 -0.59 -3.55 17.11
C PRO A 56 0.15 -4.47 16.13
N VAL A 57 -0.12 -4.35 14.82
CA VAL A 57 0.48 -5.24 13.81
C VAL A 57 1.96 -4.90 13.57
N PHE A 58 2.35 -3.63 13.63
CA PHE A 58 3.76 -3.20 13.61
C PHE A 58 4.54 -3.64 14.86
N ARG A 59 3.88 -3.91 15.99
CA ARG A 59 4.52 -4.48 17.19
C ARG A 59 4.56 -6.01 17.19
N THR A 60 3.85 -6.65 16.27
CA THR A 60 3.66 -8.11 16.27
C THR A 60 3.98 -8.72 14.92
N MET A 61 3.00 -8.89 14.05
CA MET A 61 3.13 -9.63 12.79
C MET A 61 4.08 -8.98 11.78
N PHE A 62 4.29 -7.67 11.86
CA PHE A 62 5.12 -6.88 10.95
C PHE A 62 6.35 -6.27 11.61
N LYS A 63 6.66 -6.62 12.85
CA LYS A 63 7.76 -6.02 13.64
C LYS A 63 9.17 -6.23 13.09
N ASP A 64 9.33 -7.26 12.25
CA ASP A 64 10.59 -7.62 11.60
C ASP A 64 10.44 -7.53 10.06
N SER A 65 9.32 -6.97 9.59
CA SER A 65 8.99 -6.98 8.17
C SER A 65 9.73 -5.90 7.41
N CYS A 66 10.03 -6.15 6.13
CA CYS A 66 10.59 -5.14 5.23
C CYS A 66 9.76 -5.11 3.95
N LEU A 67 9.14 -3.96 3.68
CA LEU A 67 8.34 -3.66 2.50
C LEU A 67 9.21 -2.95 1.46
N SER A 68 9.10 -3.39 0.21
CA SER A 68 9.73 -2.77 -0.96
C SER A 68 8.69 -2.48 -2.03
N ALA A 69 8.65 -1.25 -2.54
CA ALA A 69 7.85 -0.90 -3.71
C ALA A 69 8.61 -1.30 -4.98
N THR A 70 8.13 -2.31 -5.70
CA THR A 70 8.81 -2.86 -6.88
C THR A 70 8.43 -2.18 -8.19
N ALA A 71 7.23 -1.60 -8.24
CA ALA A 71 6.79 -0.78 -9.36
C ALA A 71 5.68 0.18 -8.93
N THR A 72 5.72 1.40 -9.42
CA THR A 72 4.67 2.41 -9.22
C THR A 72 4.17 2.92 -10.56
N ARG A 73 2.86 2.97 -10.75
CA ARG A 73 2.22 3.61 -11.90
C ARG A 73 1.31 4.72 -11.41
N VAL A 74 1.66 5.96 -11.75
CA VAL A 74 0.88 7.16 -11.40
C VAL A 74 0.04 7.58 -12.60
N ARG A 75 -1.25 7.85 -12.36
CA ARG A 75 -2.17 8.45 -13.33
C ARG A 75 -2.87 9.65 -12.69
N PHE A 76 -2.57 10.85 -13.17
CA PHE A 76 -3.32 12.05 -12.79
C PHE A 76 -4.71 12.01 -13.45
N LEU A 77 -5.76 12.00 -12.63
CA LEU A 77 -7.15 12.11 -13.06
C LEU A 77 -7.56 13.58 -13.20
N ARG A 78 -6.99 14.42 -12.33
CA ARG A 78 -7.09 15.88 -12.29
C ARG A 78 -5.77 16.48 -11.78
N PRO A 79 -5.55 17.80 -11.86
CA PRO A 79 -4.35 18.43 -11.28
C PRO A 79 -4.18 18.21 -9.76
N ASP A 80 -5.26 17.87 -9.07
CA ASP A 80 -5.38 17.69 -7.62
C ASP A 80 -5.80 16.26 -7.22
N VAL A 81 -5.93 15.34 -8.18
CA VAL A 81 -6.32 13.94 -7.93
C VAL A 81 -5.47 12.98 -8.76
N ALA A 82 -4.84 12.02 -8.11
CA ALA A 82 -4.04 10.98 -8.77
C ALA A 82 -4.49 9.58 -8.32
N ALA A 83 -4.57 8.65 -9.27
CA ALA A 83 -4.66 7.22 -8.99
C ALA A 83 -3.26 6.62 -9.09
N VAL A 84 -2.90 5.75 -8.15
CA VAL A 84 -1.60 5.07 -8.11
C VAL A 84 -1.81 3.58 -7.93
N ASP A 85 -1.14 2.80 -8.78
CA ASP A 85 -0.92 1.38 -8.55
C ASP A 85 0.52 1.18 -8.06
N MET A 86 0.69 0.57 -6.89
CA MET A 86 1.99 0.24 -6.31
C MET A 86 2.09 -1.26 -6.08
N ARG A 87 2.96 -1.92 -6.85
CA ARG A 87 3.36 -3.31 -6.57
C ARG A 87 4.36 -3.31 -5.43
N TRP A 88 4.22 -4.29 -4.55
CA TRP A 88 5.09 -4.41 -3.39
C TRP A 88 5.52 -5.85 -3.14
N GLU A 89 6.68 -5.98 -2.50
CA GLU A 89 7.18 -7.22 -1.91
C GLU A 89 7.41 -7.01 -0.41
N MET A 90 7.18 -8.04 0.39
CA MET A 90 7.46 -8.00 1.81
C MET A 90 8.09 -9.29 2.31
N THR A 91 9.18 -9.14 3.05
CA THR A 91 9.87 -10.20 3.80
C THR A 91 9.73 -9.98 5.30
N GLY A 92 10.12 -10.97 6.12
CA GLY A 92 10.20 -10.83 7.58
C GLY A 92 8.85 -10.76 8.31
N ALA A 93 7.73 -10.88 7.59
CA ALA A 93 6.40 -10.88 8.18
C ALA A 93 6.06 -12.23 8.83
N ARG A 94 5.09 -12.20 9.75
CA ARG A 94 4.47 -13.37 10.36
C ARG A 94 2.98 -13.41 10.06
N ASP A 95 2.40 -14.60 9.97
CA ASP A 95 0.96 -14.75 9.84
C ASP A 95 0.24 -14.31 11.13
N PRO A 96 -1.09 -14.09 11.12
CA PRO A 96 -1.84 -13.72 12.33
C PRO A 96 -1.78 -14.76 13.46
N ARG A 97 -1.21 -15.95 13.22
CA ARG A 97 -0.98 -17.01 14.21
C ARG A 97 0.48 -17.06 14.68
N GLY A 98 1.34 -16.15 14.19
CA GLY A 98 2.75 -16.01 14.58
C GLY A 98 3.74 -16.87 13.80
N HIS A 99 3.30 -17.65 12.81
CA HIS A 99 4.20 -18.42 11.95
C HIS A 99 4.94 -17.51 10.99
N GLU A 100 6.09 -17.95 10.49
CA GLU A 100 6.76 -17.26 9.39
C GLU A 100 5.80 -17.13 8.20
N TRP A 101 5.67 -15.92 7.67
CA TRP A 101 4.97 -15.68 6.43
C TRP A 101 6.02 -15.60 5.32
N PRO A 102 6.02 -16.53 4.35
CA PRO A 102 6.93 -16.47 3.21
C PRO A 102 6.82 -15.14 2.46
N LEU A 103 7.78 -14.87 1.57
CA LEU A 103 7.79 -13.70 0.69
C LEU A 103 6.37 -13.39 0.18
N ARG A 104 5.87 -12.22 0.57
CA ARG A 104 4.56 -11.74 0.17
C ARG A 104 4.73 -10.79 -1.00
N ARG A 105 3.81 -10.86 -1.96
CA ARG A 105 3.73 -9.94 -3.09
C ARG A 105 2.31 -9.40 -3.14
N GLY A 106 2.16 -8.13 -3.47
CA GLY A 106 0.84 -7.56 -3.59
C GLY A 106 0.76 -6.33 -4.48
N LEU A 107 -0.46 -5.83 -4.58
CA LEU A 107 -0.80 -4.62 -5.29
C LEU A 107 -1.61 -3.73 -4.36
N ILE A 108 -1.12 -2.51 -4.16
CA ILE A 108 -1.85 -1.44 -3.51
C ILE A 108 -2.40 -0.52 -4.59
N ASN A 109 -3.71 -0.28 -4.57
CA ASN A 109 -4.34 0.79 -5.32
C ASN A 109 -4.62 1.97 -4.38
N LEU A 110 -4.21 3.17 -4.79
CA LEU A 110 -4.36 4.39 -4.03
C LEU A 110 -5.10 5.45 -4.86
N VAL A 111 -5.97 6.19 -4.18
CA VAL A 111 -6.45 7.49 -4.67
C VAL A 111 -5.85 8.56 -3.76
N LEU A 112 -5.08 9.45 -4.37
CA LEU A 112 -4.42 10.57 -3.70
C LEU A 112 -5.14 11.85 -4.05
N THR A 113 -5.32 12.72 -3.06
CA THR A 113 -5.87 14.06 -3.22
C THR A 113 -4.86 15.08 -2.72
N ARG A 114 -4.81 16.24 -3.38
CA ARG A 114 -3.97 17.36 -2.96
C ARG A 114 -4.82 18.42 -2.29
N GLU A 115 -4.56 18.65 -1.02
CA GLU A 115 -5.14 19.73 -0.22
C GLU A 115 -4.09 20.80 0.08
N ARG A 116 -4.46 21.83 0.85
CA ARG A 116 -3.55 22.95 1.21
C ARG A 116 -2.23 22.49 1.87
N GLY A 117 -2.22 21.31 2.48
CA GLY A 117 -1.04 20.72 3.14
C GLY A 117 -0.17 19.84 2.23
N GLY A 118 -0.56 19.59 0.98
CA GLY A 118 0.13 18.68 0.06
C GLY A 118 -0.72 17.48 -0.34
N TRP A 119 -0.06 16.49 -0.94
CA TRP A 119 -0.69 15.23 -1.34
C TRP A 119 -0.90 14.33 -0.12
N SER A 120 -2.04 13.65 -0.07
CA SER A 120 -2.36 12.65 0.94
C SER A 120 -3.17 11.50 0.32
N ILE A 121 -3.14 10.33 0.95
CA ILE A 121 -3.91 9.16 0.51
C ILE A 121 -5.35 9.30 1.02
N ALA A 122 -6.30 9.45 0.10
CA ALA A 122 -7.73 9.49 0.42
C ALA A 122 -8.37 8.09 0.45
N VAL A 123 -7.93 7.19 -0.43
CA VAL A 123 -8.40 5.80 -0.48
C VAL A 123 -7.23 4.87 -0.69
N MET A 124 -7.19 3.76 0.05
CA MET A 124 -6.25 2.67 -0.14
C MET A 124 -6.97 1.32 -0.13
N HIS A 125 -6.74 0.52 -1.17
CA HIS A 125 -7.08 -0.89 -1.20
C HIS A 125 -5.81 -1.72 -1.43
N ASN A 126 -5.59 -2.72 -0.59
CA ASN A 126 -4.47 -3.64 -0.75
C ASN A 126 -4.96 -5.05 -1.04
N MET A 127 -4.25 -5.76 -1.91
CA MET A 127 -4.46 -7.18 -2.16
C MET A 127 -3.13 -7.92 -2.22
N ASP A 128 -3.13 -9.16 -1.74
CA ASP A 128 -2.09 -10.11 -2.08
C ASP A 128 -2.25 -10.55 -3.54
N LEU A 129 -1.13 -10.64 -4.25
CA LEU A 129 -1.10 -11.25 -5.56
C LEU A 129 -1.01 -12.77 -5.41
N PRO A 130 -1.63 -13.54 -6.32
CA PRO A 130 -1.49 -14.99 -6.33
C PRO A 130 -0.03 -15.38 -6.64
N PRO A 131 0.32 -16.67 -6.45
CA PRO A 131 1.54 -17.24 -7.03
C PRO A 131 1.69 -16.88 -8.51
N GLU A 132 2.93 -16.64 -8.93
CA GLU A 132 3.26 -16.14 -10.27
C GLU A 132 2.76 -17.08 -11.36
N GLU A 133 2.79 -18.39 -11.11
CA GLU A 133 2.37 -19.43 -12.05
C GLU A 133 0.88 -19.31 -12.42
N LEU A 134 0.04 -18.88 -11.47
CA LEU A 134 -1.39 -18.65 -11.75
C LEU A 134 -1.59 -17.41 -12.63
N ALA A 135 -0.83 -16.34 -12.37
CA ALA A 135 -0.89 -15.13 -13.19
C ALA A 135 -0.37 -15.37 -14.62
N GLU A 136 0.73 -16.12 -14.76
CA GLU A 136 1.27 -16.55 -16.06
C GLU A 136 0.29 -17.43 -16.82
N GLY A 137 -0.36 -18.37 -16.13
CA GLY A 137 -1.41 -19.22 -16.68
C GLY A 137 -2.55 -18.40 -17.28
N GLN A 138 -3.07 -17.39 -16.56
CA GLN A 138 -4.10 -16.50 -17.08
C GLN A 138 -3.59 -15.66 -18.27
N ALA A 139 -2.37 -15.13 -18.19
CA ALA A 139 -1.80 -14.34 -19.28
C ALA A 139 -1.60 -15.16 -20.56
N ALA A 140 -1.32 -16.46 -20.44
CA ALA A 140 -1.23 -17.37 -21.59
C ALA A 140 -2.57 -17.54 -22.32
N LEU A 141 -3.70 -17.60 -21.60
CA LEU A 141 -5.03 -17.67 -22.20
C LEU A 141 -5.32 -16.45 -23.08
N GLN A 142 -4.96 -15.25 -22.62
CA GLN A 142 -5.19 -14.00 -23.34
C GLN A 142 -4.33 -13.85 -24.60
N ARG A 143 -3.15 -14.49 -24.63
CA ARG A 143 -2.28 -14.49 -25.82
C ARG A 143 -2.74 -15.48 -26.90
N GLN A 144 -3.54 -16.48 -26.56
CA GLN A 144 -4.07 -17.44 -27.54
C GLN A 144 -5.21 -16.85 -28.38
N GLU A 145 -5.79 -15.74 -27.94
CA GLU A 145 -6.91 -15.04 -28.59
C GLU A 145 -6.48 -13.81 -29.40
N ALA A 146 -5.17 -13.51 -29.47
CA ALA A 146 -4.58 -12.36 -30.17
C ALA A 146 -3.81 -12.79 -31.42
#